data_AF-A0A1X0WN28-F1
#
_entry.id   AF-A0A1X0WN28-F1
#
_cell.length_a   1.000
_cell.length_b   1.000
_cell.length_c   1.000
_cell.angle_alpha   90.00
_cell.angle_beta   90.00
_cell.angle_gamma   90.00
#
_symmetry.space_group_name_H-M   'P 1'
#
loop_
_entity.id
_entity.type
_entity.pdbx_description
1 polymer ?
#
loop_
_entity_poly.entity_id
_entity_poly.type
_entity_poly.pdbx_seq_one_letter_code
_entity_poly.pdbx_strand_id
1 'polypeptide(L)'
;MNPEIIDNVNKPSHYQGRYGMESIDALRNFMTPEQLKGFYLGNALKYQLRFQKKNGLEDLKKARKNLEWLIEEIENEQAQLRKNHCRT
;
A
#
# COMPACT_ATOMS: atom_id res chain seq x y z
N MET A 1 24.49 -7.66 21.39
CA MET A 1 23.37 -7.95 20.47
C MET A 1 23.23 -6.74 19.56
N ASN A 2 23.25 -6.94 18.23
CA ASN A 2 22.86 -5.86 17.32
C ASN A 2 21.36 -5.60 17.52
N PRO A 3 20.91 -4.35 17.62
CA PRO A 3 19.49 -4.06 17.60
C PRO A 3 18.93 -4.53 16.25
N GLU A 4 17.96 -5.42 16.27
CA GLU A 4 17.20 -5.76 15.07
C GLU A 4 16.59 -4.47 14.52
N ILE A 5 16.89 -4.15 13.26
CA ILE A 5 16.32 -3.00 12.58
C ILE A 5 14.88 -3.36 12.23
N ILE A 6 13.94 -2.93 13.07
CA ILE A 6 12.50 -3.16 12.83
C ILE A 6 12.05 -2.27 11.66
N ASP A 7 11.66 -2.90 10.54
CA ASP A 7 11.13 -2.19 9.37
C ASP A 7 9.62 -1.90 9.53
N ASN A 8 9.30 -0.85 10.26
CA ASN A 8 7.93 -0.40 10.50
C ASN A 8 7.20 0.18 9.27
N VAL A 9 7.89 0.36 8.14
CA VAL A 9 7.29 0.88 6.91
C VAL A 9 6.92 -0.27 6.00
N ASN A 10 7.86 -1.19 5.75
CA ASN A 10 7.63 -2.25 4.78
C ASN A 10 7.05 -3.51 5.38
N LYS A 11 7.47 -3.87 6.60
CA LYS A 11 7.12 -5.13 7.26
C LYS A 11 6.76 -4.91 8.74
N PRO A 12 5.66 -4.20 9.03
CA PRO A 12 5.27 -3.96 10.41
C PRO A 12 4.87 -5.30 11.05
N SER A 13 5.53 -5.68 12.13
CA SER A 13 5.37 -6.99 12.77
C SER A 13 3.92 -7.32 13.16
N HIS A 14 3.14 -6.31 13.55
CA HIS A 14 1.73 -6.46 13.94
C HIS A 14 0.77 -6.69 12.76
N TYR A 15 1.25 -6.65 11.51
CA TYR A 15 0.46 -6.98 10.31
C TYR A 15 0.83 -8.33 9.68
N GLN A 16 1.78 -9.05 10.27
CA GLN A 16 2.20 -10.37 9.79
C GLN A 16 1.42 -11.46 10.52
N GLY A 17 0.71 -12.28 9.75
CA GLY A 17 0.01 -13.45 10.26
C GLY A 17 0.98 -14.55 10.71
N ARG A 18 0.47 -15.53 11.48
CA ARG A 18 1.24 -16.67 12.03
C ARG A 18 2.10 -17.39 10.99
N TYR A 19 1.67 -17.41 9.73
CA TYR A 19 2.34 -18.10 8.63
C TYR A 19 2.96 -17.15 7.59
N GLY A 20 3.20 -15.90 7.96
CA GLY A 20 3.87 -14.91 7.10
C GLY A 20 2.97 -14.18 6.10
N MET A 21 1.66 -14.44 6.10
CA MET A 21 0.69 -13.67 5.30
C MET A 21 0.66 -12.21 5.76
N GLU A 22 0.81 -11.27 4.85
CA GLU A 22 0.71 -9.85 5.17
C GLU A 22 -0.76 -9.39 5.11
N SER A 23 -1.14 -8.44 5.96
CA SER A 23 -2.50 -7.90 5.96
C SER A 23 -2.92 -7.34 4.59
N ILE A 24 -1.96 -6.85 3.79
CA ILE A 24 -2.23 -6.33 2.46
C ILE A 24 -2.70 -7.40 1.47
N ASP A 25 -2.23 -8.64 1.63
CA ASP A 25 -2.62 -9.76 0.77
C ASP A 25 -4.09 -10.12 1.00
N ALA A 26 -4.53 -10.10 2.25
CA ALA A 26 -5.94 -10.28 2.58
C ALA A 26 -6.80 -9.18 1.96
N LEU A 27 -6.39 -7.91 2.03
CA LEU A 27 -7.14 -6.80 1.43
C LEU A 27 -7.27 -6.97 -0.09
N ARG A 28 -6.18 -7.31 -0.79
CA ARG A 28 -6.19 -7.60 -2.23
C ARG A 28 -7.11 -8.76 -2.61
N ASN A 29 -7.25 -9.75 -1.75
CA ASN A 29 -8.10 -10.92 -2.01
C ASN A 29 -9.60 -10.63 -1.85
N PHE A 30 -9.98 -9.70 -0.97
CA PHE A 30 -11.40 -9.48 -0.62
C PHE A 30 -11.99 -8.16 -1.13
N MET A 31 -11.18 -7.17 -1.48
CA MET A 31 -11.65 -5.87 -1.94
C MET A 31 -11.91 -5.84 -3.44
N THR A 32 -12.90 -5.06 -3.87
CA THR A 32 -13.03 -4.67 -5.27
C THR A 32 -11.88 -3.75 -5.69
N PRO A 33 -11.57 -3.62 -7.00
CA PRO A 33 -10.53 -2.70 -7.46
C PRO A 33 -10.75 -1.25 -7.01
N GLU A 34 -12.00 -0.80 -6.96
CA GLU A 34 -12.35 0.53 -6.47
C GLU A 34 -12.06 0.68 -4.96
N GLN A 35 -12.47 -0.30 -4.16
CA GLN A 35 -12.21 -0.31 -2.71
C GLN A 35 -10.71 -0.31 -2.42
N LEU A 36 -9.92 -1.09 -3.15
CA LEU A 36 -8.49 -1.18 -2.97
C LEU A 36 -7.78 0.13 -3.32
N LYS A 37 -8.12 0.74 -4.47
CA LYS A 37 -7.64 2.09 -4.85
C LYS A 37 -8.00 3.13 -3.80
N GLY A 38 -9.25 3.12 -3.32
CA GLY A 38 -9.70 4.00 -2.24
C GLY A 38 -8.94 3.80 -0.92
N PHE A 39 -8.62 2.56 -0.57
CA PHE A 39 -7.81 2.23 0.61
C PHE A 39 -6.40 2.81 0.52
N TYR A 40 -5.72 2.67 -0.62
CA TYR A 40 -4.39 3.24 -0.82
C TYR A 40 -4.42 4.77 -0.76
N LEU A 41 -5.35 5.40 -1.47
CA LEU A 41 -5.53 6.85 -1.47
C LEU A 41 -5.79 7.40 -0.07
N GLY A 42 -6.73 6.79 0.66
CA GLY A 42 -7.07 7.20 2.02
C GLY A 42 -5.90 7.04 3.00
N ASN A 43 -5.12 5.96 2.87
CA ASN A 43 -3.93 5.78 3.71
C ASN A 43 -2.83 6.78 3.39
N ALA A 44 -2.56 7.04 2.11
CA ALA A 44 -1.59 8.05 1.70
C ALA A 44 -1.93 9.42 2.31
N LEU A 45 -3.19 9.87 2.15
CA LEU A 45 -3.67 11.11 2.73
C LEU A 45 -3.58 11.11 4.27
N LYS A 46 -4.04 10.04 4.92
CA LYS A 46 -3.97 9.89 6.39
C LYS A 46 -2.54 10.12 6.90
N TYR A 47 -1.54 9.51 6.27
CA TYR A 47 -0.15 9.65 6.71
C TYR A 47 0.42 11.05 6.42
N GLN A 48 0.04 11.68 5.31
CA GLN A 48 0.37 13.08 5.02
C GLN A 48 -0.27 14.07 6.00
N LEU A 49 -1.45 13.79 6.55
CA LEU A 49 -2.05 14.64 7.57
C LEU A 49 -1.44 14.41 8.96
N ARG A 50 -0.90 13.22 9.20
CA ARG A 50 -0.43 12.78 10.52
C ARG A 50 1.04 13.09 10.80
N PHE A 51 1.90 13.18 9.78
CA PHE A 51 3.36 13.16 9.97
C PHE A 51 3.87 14.22 10.95
N GLN A 52 3.35 15.45 10.89
CA GLN A 52 3.80 16.54 11.76
C GLN A 52 3.49 16.31 13.24
N LYS A 53 2.49 15.47 13.56
CA LYS A 53 1.97 15.29 14.91
C LYS A 53 2.28 13.92 15.52
N LYS A 54 2.81 12.96 14.75
CA LYS A 54 3.02 11.58 15.25
C LYS A 54 4.37 10.96 14.88
N ASN A 55 4.51 10.38 13.67
CA ASN A 55 5.69 9.57 13.36
C ASN A 55 6.67 10.26 12.38
N GLY A 56 6.47 11.54 12.04
CA GLY A 56 7.38 12.32 11.21
C GLY A 56 7.73 11.63 9.89
N LEU A 57 9.03 11.46 9.64
CA LEU A 57 9.54 10.84 8.41
C LEU A 57 8.97 9.43 8.14
N GLU A 58 8.69 8.63 9.17
CA GLU A 58 8.12 7.29 8.98
C GLU A 58 6.74 7.36 8.30
N ASP A 59 5.89 8.33 8.69
CA ASP A 59 4.59 8.53 8.07
C ASP A 59 4.73 8.96 6.60
N LEU A 60 5.70 9.83 6.29
CA LEU A 60 5.98 10.22 4.90
C LEU A 60 6.40 9.00 4.06
N LYS A 61 7.22 8.10 4.61
CA LYS A 61 7.60 6.84 3.92
C LYS A 61 6.39 5.92 3.73
N LYS A 62 5.49 5.83 4.71
CA LYS A 62 4.22 5.06 4.59
C LYS A 62 3.29 5.66 3.56
N ALA A 63 3.19 6.99 3.49
CA ALA A 63 2.42 7.70 2.48
C ALA A 63 2.94 7.37 1.08
N ARG A 64 4.26 7.47 0.87
CA ARG A 64 4.91 7.12 -0.40
C ARG A 64 4.61 5.68 -0.82
N LYS A 65 4.74 4.71 0.10
CA LYS A 65 4.45 3.29 -0.20
C LYS A 65 3.00 3.07 -0.66
N ASN A 66 2.03 3.77 -0.05
CA ASN A 66 0.63 3.67 -0.48
C ASN A 66 0.39 4.32 -1.85
N LEU A 67 1.10 5.42 -2.16
CA LEU A 67 1.04 6.03 -3.50
C LEU A 67 1.66 5.11 -4.56
N GLU A 68 2.77 4.45 -4.26
CA GLU A 68 3.39 3.46 -5.15
C GLU A 68 2.41 2.33 -5.51
N TRP A 69 1.71 1.76 -4.52
CA TRP A 69 0.67 0.76 -4.78
C TRP A 69 -0.50 1.30 -5.60
N LEU A 70 -0.96 2.52 -5.32
CA LEU A 70 -2.05 3.13 -6.09
C LEU A 70 -1.66 3.36 -7.56
N ILE A 71 -0.42 3.80 -7.80
CA ILE A 71 0.12 4.01 -9.15
C ILE A 71 0.16 2.67 -9.89
N GLU A 72 0.68 1.62 -9.25
CA GLU A 72 0.75 0.26 -9.83
C GLU A 72 -0.64 -0.25 -10.27
N GLU A 73 -1.67 -0.09 -9.44
CA GLU A 73 -3.04 -0.49 -9.78
C GLU A 73 -3.59 0.27 -10.99
N ILE A 74 -3.35 1.58 -11.06
CA ILE A 74 -3.81 2.44 -12.17
C ILE A 74 -3.06 2.11 -13.47
N GLU A 75 -1.75 1.90 -13.41
CA GLU A 75 -0.94 1.53 -14.57
C GLU A 75 -1.36 0.15 -15.12
N ASN A 76 -1.62 -0.81 -14.24
CA ASN A 76 -2.13 -2.12 -14.62
C ASN A 76 -3.50 -2.02 -15.30
N GLU A 77 -4.43 -1.24 -14.76
CA GLU A 77 -5.74 -0.98 -15.35
C GLU A 77 -5.62 -0.38 -16.77
N GLN A 78 -4.78 0.66 -16.93
CA GLN A 78 -4.52 1.27 -18.24
C GLN A 78 -3.90 0.29 -19.24
N ALA A 79 -2.96 -0.55 -18.80
CA ALA A 79 -2.34 -1.56 -19.64
C ALA A 79 -3.35 -2.60 -20.13
N GLN A 80 -4.29 -3.03 -19.29
CA GLN A 80 -5.36 -3.95 -19.68
C GLN A 80 -6.33 -3.31 -20.69
N LEU A 81 -6.73 -2.05 -20.45
CA LEU A 81 -7.57 -1.30 -21.39
C LEU A 81 -6.93 -1.19 -22.78
N ARG A 82 -5.63 -0.88 -22.85
CA ARG A 82 -4.87 -0.82 -24.11
C ARG A 82 -4.82 -2.18 -24.81
N LYS A 83 -4.58 -3.27 -24.08
CA LYS A 83 -4.56 -4.63 -24.64
C LYS A 83 -5.92 -5.03 -25.22
N ASN A 84 -7.01 -4.65 -24.54
CA ASN A 84 -8.37 -4.94 -25.00
C ASN A 84 -8.71 -4.16 -26.27
N HIS A 85 -8.30 -2.89 -26.35
CA HIS A 85 -8.49 -2.06 -27.53
C HIS A 85 -7.74 -2.58 -28.78
N CYS A 86 -6.56 -3.19 -28.60
CA CYS A 86 -5.78 -3.75 -29.71
C CYS A 86 -6.32 -5.10 -30.23
N ARG A 87 -7.27 -5.73 -29.51
CA ARG A 87 -7.86 -7.03 -29.87
C ARG A 87 -9.21 -6.91 -30.59
N THR A 88 -9.76 -5.71 -30.70
CA THR A 88 -10.97 -5.35 -31.46
C THR A 88 -10.60 -4.65 -32.75
#